data_AF-G0NY93-F1
#
_entry.id   AF-G0NY93-F1
#
_cell.length_a   1.000
_cell.length_b   1.000
_cell.length_c   1.000
_cell.angle_alpha   90.00
_cell.angle_beta   90.00
_cell.angle_gamma   90.00
#
_symmetry.space_group_name_H-M   'P 1'
#
loop_
_entity.id
_entity.type
_entity.pdbx_description
1 polymer ?
#
loop_
_entity_poly.entity_id
_entity_poly.type
_entity_poly.pdbx_seq_one_letter_code
_entity_poly.pdbx_strand_id
1 'polypeptide(L)'
;MIQILYVNFVSLRDESLVRRAVFSLPICENMHLEERECRRDHNGILANTAVTKSYRSSSVHLKTSCGQVGMHRIDSMNSSWMTRESLLNLNCTNVILDRSMFIQSDLLAFLKKWQKTTDGSMERIKRMEIGVLNSVSPLDLKEVGGRPWSAKRRPQWFEYWDCCNGIDIKRADGEWCTVLQRPLNTFRFVVWKNLNNP
;
A
#
# COMPACT_ATOMS: atom_id res chain seq x y z
N MET A 1 14.35 -4.40 -22.49
CA MET A 1 15.13 -5.27 -21.59
C MET A 1 14.42 -5.24 -20.24
N ILE A 2 13.85 -6.36 -19.78
CA ILE A 2 13.14 -6.40 -18.49
C ILE A 2 14.20 -6.46 -17.40
N GLN A 3 14.29 -5.42 -16.57
CA GLN A 3 15.23 -5.39 -15.44
C GLN A 3 14.53 -5.95 -14.20
N ILE A 4 14.85 -7.20 -13.87
CA ILE A 4 14.41 -7.87 -12.65
C ILE A 4 15.61 -7.94 -11.73
N LEU A 5 15.50 -7.34 -10.55
CA LEU A 5 16.47 -7.47 -9.48
C LEU A 5 15.90 -8.40 -8.41
N TYR A 6 16.44 -9.62 -8.37
CA TYR A 6 16.15 -10.59 -7.31
C TYR A 6 17.36 -10.67 -6.39
N VAL A 7 17.16 -10.34 -5.12
CA VAL A 7 18.21 -10.37 -4.11
C VAL A 7 17.79 -11.28 -2.98
N ASN A 8 18.54 -12.38 -2.82
CA ASN A 8 18.44 -13.28 -1.69
C ASN A 8 19.67 -13.08 -0.81
N PHE A 9 19.49 -12.45 0.34
CA PHE A 9 20.60 -12.11 1.25
C PHE A 9 21.20 -13.32 1.96
N VAL A 10 20.50 -14.46 2.04
CA VAL A 10 21.05 -15.71 2.63
C VAL A 10 22.10 -16.32 1.70
N SER A 11 21.88 -16.23 0.39
CA SER A 11 22.82 -16.71 -0.63
C SER A 11 24.03 -15.80 -0.76
N LEU A 12 23.86 -14.51 -0.47
CA LEU A 12 24.87 -13.48 -0.61
C LEU A 12 25.43 -13.14 0.77
N ARG A 13 26.44 -13.91 1.23
CA ARG A 13 27.14 -13.70 2.52
C ARG A 13 27.89 -12.35 2.64
N ASP A 14 27.79 -11.46 1.65
CA ASP A 14 28.50 -10.18 1.59
C ASP A 14 27.53 -9.03 1.27
N GLU A 15 27.06 -8.37 2.33
CA GLU A 15 26.19 -7.18 2.26
C GLU A 15 26.78 -6.07 1.36
N SER A 16 28.11 -5.94 1.29
CA SER A 16 28.77 -4.88 0.51
C SER A 16 28.65 -5.10 -1.00
N LEU A 17 28.63 -6.36 -1.45
CA LEU A 17 28.42 -6.72 -2.84
C LEU A 17 26.96 -6.52 -3.23
N VAL A 18 26.02 -6.86 -2.34
CA VAL A 18 24.60 -6.60 -2.56
C VAL A 18 24.33 -5.11 -2.71
N ARG A 19 24.84 -4.28 -1.79
CA ARG A 19 24.69 -2.82 -1.88
C ARG A 19 25.28 -2.27 -3.16
N ARG A 20 26.48 -2.69 -3.56
CA ARG A 20 27.09 -2.25 -4.83
C ARG A 20 26.27 -2.65 -6.04
N ALA A 21 25.74 -3.87 -6.06
CA ALA A 21 24.91 -4.37 -7.16
C ALA A 21 23.54 -3.68 -7.23
N VAL A 22 22.94 -3.32 -6.10
CA VAL A 22 21.67 -2.58 -6.09
C VAL A 22 21.90 -1.10 -6.43
N PHE A 23 22.93 -0.46 -5.86
CA PHE A 23 23.24 0.95 -6.12
C PHE A 23 23.75 1.21 -7.54
N SER A 24 24.23 0.18 -8.25
CA SER A 24 24.54 0.30 -9.69
C SER A 24 23.29 0.28 -10.58
N LEU A 25 22.10 0.01 -10.01
CA LEU A 25 20.82 0.00 -10.71
C LEU A 25 19.98 1.22 -10.27
N PRO A 26 20.09 2.37 -10.95
CA PRO A 26 19.32 3.57 -10.61
C PRO A 26 17.82 3.41 -10.90
N ILE A 27 17.45 2.51 -11.82
CA ILE A 27 16.07 2.17 -12.17
C ILE A 27 15.94 0.65 -12.15
N CYS A 28 14.84 0.14 -11.61
CA CYS A 28 14.51 -1.28 -11.60
C CYS A 28 13.02 -1.44 -11.91
N GLU A 29 12.65 -2.38 -12.80
CA GLU A 29 11.23 -2.62 -13.06
C GLU A 29 10.60 -3.45 -11.94
N ASN A 30 11.26 -4.55 -11.55
CA ASN A 30 10.75 -5.49 -10.57
C ASN A 30 11.82 -5.80 -9.54
N MET A 31 11.54 -5.49 -8.28
CA MET A 31 12.45 -5.71 -7.16
C MET A 31 11.86 -6.72 -6.19
N HIS A 32 12.61 -7.78 -5.91
CA HIS A 32 12.27 -8.76 -4.89
C HIS A 32 13.43 -8.89 -3.91
N LEU A 33 13.17 -8.52 -2.66
CA LEU A 33 14.12 -8.59 -1.56
C LEU A 33 13.65 -9.65 -0.55
N GLU A 34 14.44 -10.71 -0.38
CA GLU A 34 14.12 -11.80 0.53
C GLU A 34 14.97 -11.80 1.82
N GLU A 35 14.32 -12.10 2.94
CA GLU A 35 14.88 -12.59 4.21
C GLU A 35 15.67 -11.62 5.12
N ARG A 36 16.02 -12.15 6.30
CA ARG A 36 16.28 -11.46 7.57
C ARG A 36 17.43 -10.45 7.57
N GLU A 37 18.30 -10.36 6.57
CA GLU A 37 19.49 -9.48 6.61
C GLU A 37 19.32 -8.16 5.86
N CYS A 38 18.19 -7.95 5.20
CA CYS A 38 17.89 -6.68 4.53
C CYS A 38 17.63 -5.50 5.52
N ARG A 39 17.88 -5.70 6.82
CA ARG A 39 17.52 -4.87 8.00
C ARG A 39 17.98 -3.41 7.93
N ARG A 40 19.00 -3.09 7.14
CA ARG A 40 19.54 -1.73 7.01
C ARG A 40 19.50 -1.18 5.59
N ASP A 41 19.11 -2.02 4.62
CA ASP A 41 19.42 -1.77 3.22
C ASP A 41 18.20 -1.36 2.40
N HIS A 42 16.97 -1.73 2.79
CA HIS A 42 15.77 -1.28 2.08
C HIS A 42 15.70 0.24 1.91
N ASN A 43 16.13 1.00 2.93
CA ASN A 43 16.16 2.46 2.87
C ASN A 43 17.18 2.95 1.85
N GLY A 44 18.41 2.45 1.91
CA GLY A 44 19.44 2.81 0.93
C GLY A 44 19.05 2.36 -0.48
N ILE A 45 18.44 1.19 -0.61
CA ILE A 45 17.99 0.62 -1.87
C ILE A 45 16.89 1.48 -2.48
N LEU A 46 15.81 1.76 -1.75
CA LEU A 46 14.68 2.53 -2.27
C LEU A 46 14.98 4.03 -2.38
N ALA A 47 15.99 4.55 -1.66
CA ALA A 47 16.49 5.90 -1.85
C ALA A 47 17.33 6.06 -3.12
N ASN A 48 18.06 5.01 -3.54
CA ASN A 48 18.98 5.07 -4.68
C ASN A 48 18.45 4.40 -5.96
N THR A 49 17.45 3.52 -5.85
CA THR A 49 16.90 2.76 -6.97
C THR A 49 15.42 3.05 -7.14
N ALA A 50 15.05 3.55 -8.31
CA ALA A 50 13.66 3.80 -8.64
C ALA A 50 12.96 2.53 -9.12
N VAL A 51 12.00 2.02 -8.33
CA VAL A 51 11.22 0.84 -8.69
C VAL A 51 9.95 1.26 -9.43
N THR A 52 9.78 0.79 -10.67
CA THR A 52 8.73 1.33 -11.56
C THR A 52 7.52 0.42 -11.75
N LYS A 53 7.65 -0.92 -11.58
CA LYS A 53 6.52 -1.86 -11.71
C LYS A 53 6.15 -2.54 -10.40
N SER A 54 7.02 -3.37 -9.81
CA SER A 54 6.68 -4.17 -8.63
C SER A 54 7.79 -4.22 -7.58
N TYR A 55 7.39 -4.16 -6.30
CA TYR A 55 8.27 -4.32 -5.15
C TYR A 55 7.67 -5.36 -4.22
N ARG A 56 8.50 -6.35 -3.87
CA ARG A 56 8.18 -7.40 -2.92
C ARG A 56 9.26 -7.49 -1.84
N SER A 57 8.84 -7.51 -0.58
CA SER A 57 9.74 -7.68 0.56
C SER A 57 9.20 -8.70 1.58
N SER A 58 10.05 -9.64 1.99
CA SER A 58 9.78 -10.60 3.07
C SER A 58 10.45 -10.28 4.41
N SER A 59 11.22 -9.19 4.50
CA SER A 59 11.96 -8.82 5.71
C SER A 59 11.03 -8.41 6.86
N VAL A 60 11.46 -8.62 8.12
CA VAL A 60 10.58 -8.62 9.32
C VAL A 60 10.82 -7.46 10.29
N HIS A 61 11.72 -6.49 10.05
CA HIS A 61 11.90 -5.34 10.96
C HIS A 61 12.52 -4.12 10.27
N LEU A 62 11.83 -2.96 10.21
CA LEU A 62 12.40 -1.69 9.74
C LEU A 62 11.78 -0.43 10.36
N LYS A 63 12.52 0.68 10.38
CA LYS A 63 12.01 2.05 10.54
C LYS A 63 12.39 2.84 9.27
N THR A 64 11.52 3.78 8.89
CA THR A 64 11.68 4.95 7.98
C THR A 64 11.28 4.87 6.50
N SER A 65 10.89 6.06 5.99
CA SER A 65 10.14 6.45 4.78
C SER A 65 10.72 6.05 3.43
N CYS A 66 9.84 5.65 2.51
CA CYS A 66 10.12 5.59 1.08
C CYS A 66 9.37 6.70 0.35
N GLY A 67 10.10 7.61 -0.26
CA GLY A 67 9.53 8.60 -1.17
C GLY A 67 9.69 8.14 -2.61
N GLN A 68 8.94 7.14 -3.09
CA GLN A 68 8.76 6.95 -4.53
C GLN A 68 7.37 6.45 -4.90
N VAL A 69 6.74 7.26 -5.77
CA VAL A 69 5.35 7.24 -6.21
C VAL A 69 5.38 6.86 -7.69
N GLY A 70 4.77 5.75 -8.06
CA GLY A 70 4.72 5.29 -9.47
C GLY A 70 4.53 3.79 -9.67
N MET A 71 4.70 2.99 -8.62
CA MET A 71 4.62 1.53 -8.70
C MET A 71 3.23 1.01 -9.08
N HIS A 72 3.16 -0.10 -9.82
CA HIS A 72 1.90 -0.81 -10.04
C HIS A 72 1.47 -1.61 -8.80
N ARG A 73 2.43 -2.25 -8.12
CA ARG A 73 2.16 -3.10 -6.95
C ARG A 73 3.22 -2.97 -5.87
N ILE A 74 2.76 -2.88 -4.61
CA ILE A 74 3.57 -3.03 -3.40
C ILE A 74 3.05 -4.23 -2.61
N ASP A 75 3.96 -5.10 -2.18
CA ASP A 75 3.66 -6.30 -1.39
C ASP A 75 4.75 -6.51 -0.32
N SER A 76 4.47 -6.17 0.93
CA SER A 76 5.47 -6.12 2.00
C SER A 76 4.97 -6.83 3.26
N MET A 77 5.65 -7.91 3.68
CA MET A 77 5.29 -8.64 4.91
C MET A 77 5.67 -7.92 6.21
N ASN A 78 6.59 -6.95 6.12
CA ASN A 78 6.73 -5.92 7.13
C ASN A 78 6.83 -4.55 6.46
N SER A 79 5.86 -3.69 6.74
CA SER A 79 5.79 -2.33 6.23
C SER A 79 5.98 -1.27 7.33
N SER A 80 6.64 -1.60 8.44
CA SER A 80 6.97 -0.65 9.53
C SER A 80 7.91 0.49 9.08
N TRP A 81 8.49 0.35 7.89
CA TRP A 81 9.21 1.40 7.19
C TRP A 81 8.29 2.47 6.57
N MET A 82 7.05 2.13 6.19
CA MET A 82 6.17 3.14 5.59
C MET A 82 5.79 4.22 6.60
N THR A 83 6.01 5.47 6.21
CA THR A 83 5.59 6.63 7.00
C THR A 83 4.20 7.10 6.61
N ARG A 84 3.58 7.88 7.50
CA ARG A 84 2.35 8.63 7.21
C ARG A 84 2.46 9.39 5.88
N GLU A 85 3.56 10.09 5.64
CA GLU A 85 3.78 10.81 4.38
C GLU A 85 3.76 9.87 3.17
N SER A 86 4.43 8.72 3.26
CA SER A 86 4.43 7.70 2.20
C SER A 86 3.01 7.20 1.93
N LEU A 87 2.22 6.93 2.97
CA LEU A 87 0.81 6.53 2.86
C LEU A 87 -0.04 7.61 2.18
N LEU A 88 0.16 8.88 2.54
CA LEU A 88 -0.59 10.00 1.96
C LEU A 88 -0.18 10.29 0.51
N ASN A 89 0.98 9.85 0.04
CA ASN A 89 1.44 10.06 -1.33
C ASN A 89 1.35 8.79 -2.21
N LEU A 90 0.74 7.71 -1.70
CA LEU A 90 0.54 6.48 -2.46
C LEU A 90 -0.27 6.73 -3.75
N ASN A 91 0.26 6.24 -4.87
CA ASN A 91 -0.46 6.18 -6.15
C ASN A 91 -0.23 4.84 -6.86
N CYS A 92 -0.35 3.75 -6.10
CA CYS A 92 -0.12 2.39 -6.59
C CYS A 92 -1.44 1.65 -6.81
N THR A 93 -1.51 0.77 -7.81
CA THR A 93 -2.76 0.06 -8.13
C THR A 93 -3.13 -0.97 -7.06
N ASN A 94 -2.15 -1.71 -6.56
CA ASN A 94 -2.37 -2.76 -5.57
C ASN A 94 -1.35 -2.64 -4.44
N VAL A 95 -1.83 -2.54 -3.20
CA VAL A 95 -0.98 -2.35 -2.02
C VAL A 95 -1.33 -3.40 -0.99
N ILE A 96 -0.34 -4.20 -0.59
CA ILE A 96 -0.45 -5.17 0.51
C ILE A 96 0.70 -4.89 1.47
N LEU A 97 0.35 -4.53 2.70
CA LEU A 97 1.27 -4.09 3.74
C LEU A 97 0.94 -4.83 5.02
N ASP A 98 1.79 -5.74 5.46
CA ASP A 98 1.64 -6.40 6.77
C ASP A 98 2.58 -5.77 7.80
N ARG A 99 2.25 -5.93 9.08
CA ARG A 99 3.02 -5.42 10.23
C ARG A 99 3.35 -3.93 10.15
N SER A 100 2.43 -3.12 9.63
CA SER A 100 2.59 -1.67 9.59
C SER A 100 2.54 -1.05 10.99
N MET A 101 3.11 0.15 11.11
CA MET A 101 3.06 0.97 12.32
C MET A 101 1.99 2.07 12.24
N PHE A 102 1.08 1.99 11.26
CA PHE A 102 0.04 3.00 11.08
C PHE A 102 -0.94 2.98 12.24
N ILE A 103 -1.35 4.17 12.64
CA ILE A 103 -2.37 4.37 13.67
C ILE A 103 -3.68 4.87 13.05
N GLN A 104 -4.74 4.93 13.86
CA GLN A 104 -6.07 5.38 13.44
C GLN A 104 -6.05 6.72 12.69
N SER A 105 -5.29 7.69 13.19
CA SER A 105 -5.20 9.02 12.61
C SER A 105 -4.47 9.06 11.26
N ASP A 106 -3.61 8.07 10.96
CA ASP A 106 -2.98 7.91 9.64
C ASP A 106 -3.98 7.42 8.61
N LEU A 107 -4.74 6.38 8.96
CA LEU A 107 -5.77 5.80 8.09
C LEU A 107 -6.90 6.81 7.82
N LEU A 108 -7.35 7.55 8.84
CA LEU A 108 -8.35 8.61 8.66
C LEU A 108 -7.83 9.75 7.78
N ALA A 109 -6.55 10.13 7.93
CA ALA A 109 -5.97 11.16 7.08
C ALA A 109 -5.83 10.72 5.63
N PHE A 110 -5.48 9.45 5.39
CA PHE A 110 -5.50 8.85 4.06
C PHE A 110 -6.91 8.95 3.45
N LEU A 111 -7.95 8.55 4.18
CA LEU A 111 -9.33 8.60 3.70
C LEU A 111 -9.79 10.03 3.42
N LYS A 112 -9.48 10.98 4.31
CA LYS A 112 -9.79 12.41 4.12
C LYS A 112 -9.10 12.99 2.90
N LYS A 113 -7.83 12.63 2.66
CA LYS A 113 -7.10 13.05 1.46
C LYS A 113 -7.77 12.45 0.22
N TRP A 114 -7.91 11.12 0.17
CA TRP A 114 -8.51 10.42 -0.96
C TRP A 114 -9.91 10.96 -1.31
N GLN A 115 -10.77 11.21 -0.31
CA GLN A 115 -12.12 11.74 -0.51
C GLN A 115 -12.13 13.11 -1.23
N LYS A 116 -11.15 13.95 -0.96
CA LYS A 116 -11.07 15.32 -1.48
C LYS A 116 -10.25 15.46 -2.75
N THR A 117 -9.53 14.41 -3.13
CA THR A 117 -8.62 14.45 -4.27
C THR A 117 -9.37 14.65 -5.59
N THR A 118 -8.89 15.61 -6.38
CA THR A 118 -9.38 15.95 -7.72
C THR A 118 -8.25 16.19 -8.73
N ASP A 119 -6.99 16.19 -8.28
CA ASP A 119 -5.80 16.56 -9.06
C ASP A 119 -5.12 15.36 -9.76
N GLY A 120 -5.78 14.20 -9.77
CA GLY A 120 -5.21 12.94 -10.28
C GLY A 120 -4.25 12.24 -9.32
N SER A 121 -3.92 12.85 -8.16
CA SER A 121 -3.22 12.10 -7.11
C SER A 121 -4.08 10.92 -6.65
N MET A 122 -3.47 9.81 -6.25
CA MET A 122 -4.20 8.62 -5.77
C MET A 122 -5.18 7.97 -6.78
N GLU A 123 -5.24 8.42 -8.04
CA GLU A 123 -6.17 7.90 -9.06
C GLU A 123 -5.90 6.43 -9.39
N ARG A 124 -4.64 5.98 -9.25
CA ARG A 124 -4.24 4.63 -9.65
C ARG A 124 -4.68 3.59 -8.63
N ILE A 125 -4.99 3.98 -7.40
CA ILE A 125 -5.36 3.08 -6.31
C ILE A 125 -6.62 2.29 -6.71
N LYS A 126 -6.48 0.97 -6.76
CA LYS A 126 -7.59 0.03 -6.98
C LYS A 126 -7.92 -0.72 -5.70
N ARG A 127 -6.89 -1.19 -4.98
CA ARG A 127 -7.07 -1.84 -3.68
C ARG A 127 -5.87 -1.69 -2.78
N MET A 128 -6.14 -1.74 -1.49
CA MET A 128 -5.14 -1.69 -0.43
C MET A 128 -5.57 -2.57 0.75
N GLU A 129 -4.65 -3.38 1.26
CA GLU A 129 -4.77 -4.10 2.53
C GLU A 129 -3.58 -3.71 3.42
N ILE A 130 -3.89 -3.29 4.64
CA ILE A 130 -2.93 -2.89 5.66
C ILE A 130 -3.19 -3.70 6.93
N GLY A 131 -2.29 -4.63 7.22
CA GLY A 131 -2.12 -5.23 8.54
C GLY A 131 -1.39 -4.24 9.46
N VAL A 132 -1.95 -4.00 10.64
CA VAL A 132 -1.35 -3.17 11.69
C VAL A 132 -0.94 -4.08 12.85
N LEU A 133 0.26 -3.88 13.40
CA LEU A 133 0.77 -4.72 14.49
C LEU A 133 -0.09 -4.64 15.75
N ASN A 134 -0.55 -3.42 16.05
CA ASN A 134 -1.49 -3.17 17.14
C ASN A 134 -2.86 -2.94 16.51
N SER A 135 -3.88 -3.66 16.98
CA SER A 135 -5.27 -3.43 16.57
C SER A 135 -5.58 -1.94 16.60
N VAL A 136 -6.13 -1.42 15.51
CA VAL A 136 -6.55 -0.02 15.44
C VAL A 136 -7.99 0.05 15.89
N SER A 137 -8.31 1.02 16.75
CA SER A 137 -9.69 1.30 17.14
C SER A 137 -10.57 1.47 15.90
N PRO A 138 -11.85 1.09 15.96
CA PRO A 138 -12.78 1.31 14.84
C PRO A 138 -12.68 2.74 14.31
N LEU A 139 -12.49 2.89 12.99
CA LEU A 139 -12.43 4.19 12.33
C LEU A 139 -13.82 4.83 12.37
N ASP A 140 -13.92 6.07 12.85
CA ASP A 140 -15.14 6.87 12.66
C ASP A 140 -15.14 7.46 11.25
N LEU A 141 -15.92 6.84 10.36
CA LEU A 141 -16.00 7.21 8.96
C LEU A 141 -17.07 8.28 8.69
N LYS A 142 -17.78 8.77 9.72
CA LYS A 142 -18.79 9.83 9.55
C LYS A 142 -18.19 11.13 9.02
N GLU A 143 -16.98 11.47 9.46
CA GLU A 143 -16.28 12.70 9.02
C GLU A 143 -15.94 12.72 7.52
N VAL A 144 -15.87 11.54 6.90
CA VAL A 144 -15.65 11.37 5.46
C VAL A 144 -16.92 10.94 4.73
N GLY A 145 -18.09 11.16 5.34
CA GLY A 145 -19.39 10.88 4.72
C GLY A 145 -19.67 9.38 4.53
N GLY A 146 -19.04 8.54 5.35
CA GLY A 146 -19.18 7.09 5.28
C GLY A 146 -20.63 6.63 5.44
N ARG A 147 -21.06 5.70 4.59
CA ARG A 147 -22.39 5.08 4.63
C ARG A 147 -22.27 3.57 4.56
N PRO A 148 -23.11 2.78 5.24
CA PRO A 148 -23.10 1.33 5.10
C PRO A 148 -23.17 0.91 3.63
N TRP A 149 -22.42 -0.14 3.26
CA TRP A 149 -22.48 -0.74 1.94
C TRP A 149 -23.91 -1.06 1.51
N SER A 150 -24.19 -1.03 0.20
CA SER A 150 -25.51 -1.36 -0.33
C SER A 150 -25.42 -2.12 -1.66
N ALA A 151 -26.09 -3.27 -1.71
CA ALA A 151 -26.23 -4.09 -2.92
C ALA A 151 -26.84 -3.34 -4.11
N LYS A 152 -27.61 -2.27 -3.86
CA LYS A 152 -28.19 -1.42 -4.92
C LYS A 152 -27.16 -0.55 -5.63
N ARG A 153 -26.00 -0.29 -5.01
CA ARG A 153 -24.98 0.63 -5.52
C ARG A 153 -23.78 -0.08 -6.13
N ARG A 154 -23.42 -1.26 -5.59
CA ARG A 154 -22.23 -2.00 -6.03
C ARG A 154 -22.33 -3.49 -5.68
N PRO A 155 -21.57 -4.36 -6.38
CA PRO A 155 -21.50 -5.79 -6.06
C PRO A 155 -21.02 -6.05 -4.62
N GLN A 156 -21.38 -7.21 -4.09
CA GLN A 156 -20.87 -7.68 -2.79
C GLN A 156 -19.38 -8.00 -2.85
N TRP A 157 -18.96 -8.62 -3.95
CA TRP A 157 -17.61 -9.14 -4.09
C TRP A 157 -16.75 -8.20 -4.92
N PHE A 158 -15.60 -7.81 -4.37
CA PHE A 158 -14.53 -7.22 -5.15
C PHE A 158 -13.42 -8.26 -5.32
N GLU A 159 -13.35 -8.87 -6.50
CA GLU A 159 -12.53 -10.06 -6.73
C GLU A 159 -12.88 -11.14 -5.69
N TYR A 160 -12.02 -11.38 -4.70
CA TYR A 160 -12.22 -12.37 -3.62
C TYR A 160 -12.51 -11.72 -2.25
N TRP A 161 -12.71 -10.40 -2.18
CA TRP A 161 -13.03 -9.68 -0.94
C TRP A 161 -14.54 -9.44 -0.80
N ASP A 162 -15.11 -9.95 0.29
CA ASP A 162 -16.51 -9.68 0.66
C ASP A 162 -16.63 -8.26 1.24
N CYS A 163 -17.37 -7.41 0.53
CA CYS A 163 -17.59 -6.02 0.88
C CYS A 163 -18.96 -5.76 1.54
N CYS A 164 -19.80 -6.78 1.75
CA CYS A 164 -21.19 -6.57 2.21
C CYS A 164 -21.31 -5.84 3.56
N ASN A 165 -20.30 -5.98 4.43
CA ASN A 165 -20.24 -5.35 5.75
C ASN A 165 -19.35 -4.10 5.77
N GLY A 166 -18.97 -3.59 4.60
CA GLY A 166 -18.11 -2.42 4.48
C GLY A 166 -18.84 -1.10 4.63
N ILE A 167 -18.06 -0.03 4.68
CA ILE A 167 -18.54 1.35 4.67
C ILE A 167 -18.09 2.01 3.38
N ASP A 168 -19.04 2.53 2.63
CA ASP A 168 -18.82 3.25 1.40
C ASP A 168 -18.49 4.71 1.65
N ILE A 169 -17.49 5.23 0.94
CA ILE A 169 -17.15 6.66 0.89
C ILE A 169 -17.16 7.09 -0.57
N LYS A 170 -17.69 8.28 -0.84
CA LYS A 170 -17.70 8.88 -2.17
C LYS A 170 -16.63 9.96 -2.25
N ARG A 171 -15.78 9.90 -3.29
CA ARG A 171 -14.80 10.93 -3.61
C ARG A 171 -15.46 12.11 -4.32
N ALA A 172 -14.78 13.26 -4.33
CA ALA A 172 -15.23 14.50 -4.95
C ALA A 172 -15.60 14.36 -6.43
N ASP A 173 -14.89 13.53 -7.19
CA ASP A 173 -15.16 13.24 -8.61
C ASP A 173 -16.28 12.20 -8.83
N GLY A 174 -16.84 11.67 -7.75
CA GLY A 174 -17.93 10.71 -7.77
C GLY A 174 -17.52 9.24 -7.71
N GLU A 175 -16.22 8.93 -7.74
CA GLU A 175 -15.75 7.56 -7.52
C GLU A 175 -16.13 7.07 -6.11
N TRP A 176 -16.39 5.78 -5.99
CA TRP A 176 -16.70 5.16 -4.72
C TRP A 176 -15.57 4.28 -4.26
N CYS A 177 -15.33 4.27 -2.95
CA CYS A 177 -14.59 3.23 -2.30
C CYS A 177 -15.41 2.53 -1.22
N THR A 178 -14.99 1.33 -0.85
CA THR A 178 -15.49 0.62 0.32
C THR A 178 -14.32 0.34 1.26
N VAL A 179 -14.50 0.69 2.53
CA VAL A 179 -13.58 0.44 3.64
C VAL A 179 -14.07 -0.75 4.44
N LEU A 180 -13.18 -1.68 4.74
CA LEU A 180 -13.43 -2.80 5.66
C LEU A 180 -12.38 -2.76 6.77
N GLN A 181 -12.82 -2.83 8.02
CA GLN A 181 -11.93 -2.92 9.17
C GLN A 181 -12.28 -4.14 10.03
N ARG A 182 -12.31 -5.30 9.38
CA ARG A 182 -12.56 -6.58 10.03
C ARG A 182 -11.59 -7.63 9.50
N PRO A 183 -10.72 -8.20 10.37
CA PRO A 183 -10.53 -7.91 11.81
C PRO A 183 -9.96 -6.49 12.09
N LEU A 184 -9.98 -6.02 13.36
CA LEU A 184 -9.56 -4.64 13.74
C LEU A 184 -8.07 -4.33 13.50
N ASN A 185 -7.26 -5.37 13.34
CA ASN A 185 -5.86 -5.26 12.95
C ASN A 185 -5.67 -5.24 11.42
N THR A 186 -6.75 -5.19 10.64
CA THR A 186 -6.70 -5.13 9.17
C THR A 186 -7.56 -3.99 8.67
N PHE A 187 -6.96 -3.11 7.87
CA PHE A 187 -7.65 -2.09 7.10
C PHE A 187 -7.63 -2.50 5.63
N ARG A 188 -8.82 -2.66 5.02
CA ARG A 188 -8.94 -2.83 3.57
C ARG A 188 -9.67 -1.64 2.97
N PHE A 189 -9.22 -1.28 1.79
CA PHE A 189 -9.74 -0.17 1.02
C PHE A 189 -9.81 -0.59 -0.44
N VAL A 190 -10.98 -0.44 -1.04
CA VAL A 190 -11.27 -0.86 -2.42
C VAL A 190 -11.87 0.30 -3.16
N VAL A 191 -11.35 0.64 -4.34
CA VAL A 191 -11.93 1.63 -5.24
C VAL A 191 -12.70 0.93 -6.35
N TRP A 192 -13.96 1.31 -6.51
CA TRP A 192 -14.85 0.78 -7.52
C TRP A 192 -14.75 1.63 -8.79
N LYS A 193 -13.74 1.35 -9.61
CA LYS A 193 -13.57 1.99 -10.92
C LYS A 193 -14.62 1.50 -11.90
N ASN A 194 -15.15 2.41 -12.71
CA ASN A 194 -16.10 2.09 -13.77
C ASN A 194 -17.27 1.22 -13.27
N LEU A 195 -17.83 1.57 -12.10
CA LEU A 195 -19.20 1.15 -11.82
C LEU A 195 -20.02 1.77 -12.94
N ASN A 196 -20.38 0.99 -13.96
CA ASN A 196 -21.29 1.44 -14.99
C ASN A 196 -22.47 2.08 -14.25
N ASN A 197 -22.62 3.39 -14.42
CA ASN A 197 -23.84 4.06 -13.98
C ASN A 197 -24.98 3.27 -14.65
N PRO A 198 -25.93 2.71 -13.90
CA PRO A 198 -27.15 2.24 -14.53
C PRO A 198 -27.80 3.39 -15.32
#